data_AF-A0A938WIM1-F1
#
_entry.id   AF-A0A938WIM1-F1
#
_cell.length_a   1.000
_cell.length_b   1.000
_cell.length_c   1.000
_cell.angle_alpha   90.00
_cell.angle_beta   90.00
_cell.angle_gamma   90.00
#
_symmetry.space_group_name_H-M   'P 1'
#
loop_
_entity.id
_entity.type
_entity.pdbx_description
1 polymer ?
#
loop_
_entity_poly.entity_id
_entity_poly.type
_entity_poly.pdbx_seq_one_letter_code
_entity_poly.pdbx_strand_id
1 'polypeptide(L)'
;MADYREGYTHTSGPIISAGVVLSGINGCERFKSGPRFNTGHDPETDQELWRTSTIVMPGDPNGRSWAGLPPELRGGGDTWIPGSFDADLGLFYIGVSQAKPWVAASQGMSPRDAAFYTNSTLAVDPRTGNMVWYFQHVPGETIDMEVGFERVLLDIDHEPLLFTIGKDGILWKPNRRTGGFVGLAPTLPQTMFAEVDDRVRRVTCRRDILDARIGDLISPCPGIYGETTGRRPPAVRRPGRWSFRCTACART
;
A
#
# COMPACT_ATOMS: atom_id res chain seq x y z
N MET A 1 14.17 -4.35 16.96
CA MET A 1 14.20 -4.38 15.46
C MET A 1 14.24 -5.81 14.92
N ALA A 2 13.97 -6.03 13.62
CA ALA A 2 13.98 -7.38 13.01
C ALA A 2 15.41 -7.93 12.84
N ASP A 3 15.60 -9.25 12.99
CA ASP A 3 16.93 -9.86 12.89
C ASP A 3 17.42 -9.94 11.42
N TYR A 4 18.49 -9.21 11.11
CA TYR A 4 19.11 -9.21 9.79
C TYR A 4 19.68 -10.59 9.39
N ARG A 5 20.03 -11.45 10.36
CA ARG A 5 20.53 -12.80 10.10
C ARG A 5 19.47 -13.71 9.50
N GLU A 6 18.20 -13.39 9.76
CA GLU A 6 17.08 -14.07 9.11
C GLU A 6 16.84 -13.54 7.68
N GLY A 7 17.55 -12.52 7.24
CA GLY A 7 17.41 -11.90 5.92
C GLY A 7 16.37 -10.79 5.85
N TYR A 8 15.97 -10.23 6.99
CA TYR A 8 15.27 -8.95 7.00
C TYR A 8 16.24 -7.81 6.72
N THR A 9 15.76 -6.79 6.03
CA THR A 9 16.52 -5.55 5.82
C THR A 9 15.63 -4.35 6.14
N HIS A 10 16.25 -3.19 6.33
CA HIS A 10 15.56 -1.94 6.58
C HIS A 10 16.12 -0.88 5.63
N THR A 11 15.23 -0.21 4.88
CA THR A 11 15.59 0.89 3.97
C THR A 11 15.02 2.22 4.45
N SER A 12 13.89 2.19 5.15
CA SER A 12 13.30 3.34 5.82
C SER A 12 13.90 3.56 7.20
N GLY A 13 13.95 4.83 7.61
CA GLY A 13 14.17 5.19 9.01
C GLY A 13 12.92 4.90 9.86
N PRO A 14 13.08 4.61 11.16
CA PRO A 14 11.95 4.48 12.07
C PRO A 14 11.26 5.83 12.28
N ILE A 15 9.99 5.80 12.70
CA ILE A 15 9.22 6.99 13.10
C ILE A 15 8.79 6.84 14.55
N ILE A 16 8.85 7.92 15.32
CA ILE A 16 8.24 7.97 16.65
C ILE A 16 6.80 8.46 16.51
N SER A 17 5.82 7.65 16.95
CA SER A 17 4.40 8.00 16.97
C SER A 17 3.81 7.70 18.33
N ALA A 18 3.16 8.68 18.94
CA ALA A 18 2.56 8.55 20.28
C ALA A 18 3.52 7.98 21.35
N GLY A 19 4.82 8.31 21.27
CA GLY A 19 5.85 7.84 22.20
C GLY A 19 6.40 6.43 21.92
N VAL A 20 6.03 5.80 20.81
CA VAL A 20 6.52 4.48 20.40
C VAL A 20 7.42 4.64 19.18
N VAL A 21 8.52 3.89 19.10
CA VAL A 21 9.37 3.78 17.91
C VAL A 21 8.77 2.73 16.97
N LEU A 22 8.26 3.15 15.83
CA LEU A 22 7.67 2.28 14.82
C LEU A 22 8.67 2.02 13.70
N SER A 23 8.82 0.75 13.33
CA SER A 23 9.69 0.32 12.24
C SER A 23 9.05 -0.81 11.43
N GLY A 24 9.05 -0.61 10.12
CA GLY A 24 8.69 -1.62 9.12
C GLY A 24 9.91 -2.40 8.63
N ILE A 25 9.69 -3.30 7.69
CA ILE A 25 10.72 -4.23 7.20
C ILE A 25 10.70 -4.39 5.68
N ASN A 26 11.84 -4.84 5.17
CA ASN A 26 12.02 -5.51 3.89
C ASN A 26 12.45 -6.98 4.09
N GLY A 27 12.51 -7.71 2.99
CA GLY A 27 13.01 -9.08 2.95
C GLY A 27 11.89 -10.12 3.00
N CYS A 28 10.64 -9.69 2.79
CA CYS A 28 9.47 -10.56 2.75
C CYS A 28 9.34 -11.36 1.42
N GLU A 29 10.34 -11.27 0.55
CA GLU A 29 10.45 -12.10 -0.66
C GLU A 29 10.89 -13.53 -0.32
N ARG A 30 11.57 -13.72 0.81
CA ARG A 30 11.94 -15.04 1.31
C ARG A 30 10.76 -15.65 2.02
N PHE A 31 10.40 -16.88 1.68
CA PHE A 31 9.39 -17.65 2.41
C PHE A 31 9.86 -17.91 3.84
N LYS A 32 8.99 -17.59 4.79
CA LYS A 32 9.25 -17.67 6.24
C LYS A 32 7.95 -18.07 6.92
N SER A 33 8.05 -18.86 7.99
CA SER A 33 6.89 -19.26 8.79
C SER A 33 6.27 -18.13 9.62
N GLY A 34 7.05 -17.09 9.91
CA GLY A 34 6.59 -15.93 10.66
C GLY A 34 5.79 -14.94 9.82
N PRO A 35 5.04 -14.03 10.49
CA PRO A 35 4.31 -12.97 9.81
C PRO A 35 5.26 -12.01 9.09
N ARG A 36 4.68 -11.13 8.27
CA ARG A 36 5.33 -9.95 7.68
C ARG A 36 4.83 -8.80 8.53
N PHE A 37 5.68 -7.93 9.04
CA PHE A 37 5.26 -7.15 10.21
C PHE A 37 5.79 -5.74 10.27
N ASN A 38 5.04 -4.92 11.00
CA ASN A 38 5.56 -3.72 11.66
C ASN A 38 5.74 -4.02 13.15
N THR A 39 6.69 -3.34 13.75
CA THR A 39 6.93 -3.42 15.20
C THR A 39 6.90 -2.05 15.84
N GLY A 40 6.45 -2.02 17.08
CA GLY A 40 6.57 -0.87 17.98
C GLY A 40 7.51 -1.20 19.12
N HIS A 41 8.43 -0.29 19.42
CA HIS A 41 9.42 -0.43 20.50
C HIS A 41 9.36 0.77 21.45
N ASP A 42 9.67 0.52 22.70
CA ASP A 42 9.88 1.58 23.68
C ASP A 42 11.19 2.33 23.34
N PRO A 43 11.16 3.68 23.23
CA PRO A 43 12.32 4.47 22.81
C PRO A 43 13.49 4.47 23.80
N GLU A 44 13.22 4.21 25.08
CA GLU A 44 14.23 4.28 26.14
C GLU A 44 14.89 2.91 26.40
N THR A 45 14.11 1.84 26.24
CA THR A 45 14.53 0.48 26.61
C THR A 45 14.77 -0.46 25.43
N ASP A 46 14.38 -0.07 24.21
CA ASP A 46 14.37 -0.92 23.00
C ASP A 46 13.51 -2.19 23.14
N GLN A 47 12.60 -2.23 24.13
CA GLN A 47 11.69 -3.35 24.30
C GLN A 47 10.63 -3.36 23.20
N GLU A 48 10.47 -4.49 22.51
CA GLU A 48 9.35 -4.70 21.58
C GLU A 48 8.03 -4.72 22.35
N LEU A 49 7.19 -3.72 22.10
CA LEU A 49 5.87 -3.58 22.72
C LEU A 49 4.81 -4.38 21.97
N TRP A 50 4.89 -4.39 20.64
CA TRP A 50 3.94 -5.09 19.79
C TRP A 50 4.53 -5.40 18.41
N ARG A 51 3.87 -6.35 17.75
CA ARG A 51 4.15 -6.78 16.38
C ARG A 51 2.85 -7.04 15.63
N THR A 52 2.69 -6.38 14.50
CA THR A 52 1.45 -6.42 13.72
C THR A 52 1.71 -7.00 12.36
N SER A 53 0.97 -8.05 11.99
CA SER A 53 1.09 -8.66 10.67
C SER A 53 0.51 -7.75 9.57
N THR A 54 1.22 -7.62 8.45
CA THR A 54 0.83 -6.90 7.23
C THR A 54 0.28 -7.85 6.16
N ILE A 55 0.22 -9.14 6.46
CA ILE A 55 -0.47 -10.17 5.69
C ILE A 55 -1.45 -10.91 6.59
N VAL A 56 -2.49 -11.50 5.99
CA VAL A 56 -3.44 -12.37 6.69
C VAL A 56 -2.70 -13.59 7.26
N MET A 57 -2.92 -13.87 8.54
CA MET A 57 -2.40 -15.04 9.27
C MET A 57 -3.55 -16.00 9.64
N PRO A 58 -3.26 -17.24 10.06
CA PRO A 58 -4.30 -18.16 10.53
C PRO A 58 -5.18 -17.52 11.62
N GLY A 59 -6.49 -17.69 11.50
CA GLY A 59 -7.49 -17.11 12.42
C GLY A 59 -8.07 -15.77 11.95
N ASP A 60 -7.48 -15.11 10.95
CA ASP A 60 -8.04 -13.89 10.37
C ASP A 60 -9.25 -14.21 9.46
N PRO A 61 -10.38 -13.47 9.55
CA PRO A 61 -11.58 -13.68 8.73
C PRO A 61 -11.31 -13.57 7.22
N ASN A 62 -10.26 -12.87 6.82
CA ASN A 62 -9.82 -12.70 5.43
C ASN A 62 -8.95 -13.86 4.92
N GLY A 63 -8.87 -14.98 5.64
CA GLY A 63 -8.09 -16.18 5.30
C GLY A 63 -8.24 -16.68 3.86
N ARG A 64 -9.44 -16.55 3.28
CA ARG A 64 -9.76 -16.98 1.91
C ARG A 64 -9.06 -16.15 0.83
N SER A 65 -8.60 -14.95 1.13
CA SER A 65 -7.98 -14.03 0.16
C SER A 65 -6.67 -14.53 -0.43
N TRP A 66 -6.02 -15.52 0.21
CA TRP A 66 -4.79 -16.14 -0.27
C TRP A 66 -5.02 -17.49 -0.97
N ALA A 67 -6.25 -17.79 -1.42
CA ALA A 67 -6.57 -19.01 -2.16
C ALA A 67 -6.13 -20.33 -1.49
N GLY A 68 -6.06 -20.36 -0.15
CA GLY A 68 -5.61 -21.53 0.61
C GLY A 68 -4.08 -21.69 0.71
N LEU A 69 -3.31 -20.71 0.23
CA LEU A 69 -1.85 -20.70 0.36
C LEU A 69 -1.43 -20.81 1.85
N PRO A 70 -0.55 -21.76 2.21
CA PRO A 70 -0.01 -21.86 3.57
C PRO A 70 0.69 -20.56 3.99
N PRO A 71 0.60 -20.14 5.26
CA PRO A 71 1.22 -18.90 5.75
C PRO A 71 2.70 -18.76 5.40
N GLU A 72 3.43 -19.88 5.39
CA GLU A 72 4.87 -19.93 5.10
C GLU A 72 5.20 -19.48 3.67
N LEU A 73 4.26 -19.71 2.75
CA LEU A 73 4.37 -19.38 1.33
C LEU A 73 3.79 -18.00 1.01
N ARG A 74 3.21 -17.29 1.99
CA ARG A 74 2.71 -15.93 1.81
C ARG A 74 3.89 -14.95 1.86
N GLY A 75 4.24 -14.40 0.70
CA GLY A 75 5.33 -13.43 0.54
C GLY A 75 4.83 -12.01 0.27
N GLY A 76 5.75 -11.06 0.39
CA GLY A 76 5.47 -9.64 0.18
C GLY A 76 4.90 -8.97 1.43
N GLY A 77 4.12 -7.90 1.23
CA GLY A 77 3.61 -7.11 2.34
C GLY A 77 4.70 -6.40 3.15
N ASP A 78 5.85 -6.15 2.52
CA ASP A 78 6.91 -5.28 3.06
C ASP A 78 6.35 -3.88 3.40
N THR A 79 7.01 -3.18 4.31
CA THR A 79 6.62 -1.83 4.75
C THR A 79 7.87 -0.97 4.82
N TRP A 80 8.38 -0.66 3.63
CA TRP A 80 9.74 -0.16 3.41
C TRP A 80 9.84 1.36 3.29
N ILE A 81 8.70 2.03 3.37
CA ILE A 81 8.55 3.48 3.43
C ILE A 81 7.98 3.86 4.82
N PRO A 82 8.46 4.94 5.46
CA PRO A 82 7.90 5.39 6.72
C PRO A 82 6.41 5.76 6.59
N GLY A 83 5.63 5.45 7.63
CA GLY A 83 4.22 5.82 7.70
C GLY A 83 3.98 7.29 8.03
N SER A 84 2.74 7.62 8.41
CA SER A 84 2.38 8.97 8.87
C SER A 84 1.44 8.90 10.06
N PHE A 85 1.53 9.88 10.96
CA PHE A 85 0.79 9.89 12.21
C PHE A 85 -0.17 11.07 12.28
N ASP A 86 -1.41 10.80 12.68
CA ASP A 86 -2.41 11.81 13.02
C ASP A 86 -2.60 11.81 14.54
N ALA A 87 -2.19 12.89 15.19
CA ALA A 87 -2.25 13.03 16.65
C ALA A 87 -3.68 13.21 17.17
N ASP A 88 -4.57 13.82 16.40
CA ASP A 88 -5.97 14.07 16.79
C ASP A 88 -6.79 12.77 16.73
N LEU A 89 -6.49 11.92 15.75
CA LEU A 89 -7.10 10.60 15.62
C LEU A 89 -6.38 9.53 16.45
N GLY A 90 -5.11 9.76 16.82
CA GLY A 90 -4.26 8.77 17.45
C GLY A 90 -3.97 7.57 16.53
N LEU A 91 -3.98 7.77 15.22
CA LEU A 91 -3.81 6.71 14.22
C LEU A 91 -2.50 6.88 13.45
N PHE A 92 -1.78 5.77 13.25
CA PHE A 92 -0.61 5.69 12.39
C PHE A 92 -0.95 4.94 11.10
N TYR A 93 -0.58 5.49 9.96
CA TYR A 93 -0.91 4.98 8.64
C TYR A 93 0.32 4.39 7.96
N ILE A 94 0.20 3.16 7.47
CA ILE A 94 1.29 2.39 6.87
C ILE A 94 0.93 2.00 5.45
N GLY A 95 1.86 2.18 4.52
CA GLY A 95 1.78 1.61 3.19
C GLY A 95 2.35 0.20 3.14
N VAL A 96 1.55 -0.75 2.68
CA VAL A 96 1.93 -2.16 2.54
C VAL A 96 2.15 -2.49 1.08
N SER A 97 3.31 -3.06 0.79
CA SER A 97 3.74 -3.52 -0.52
C SER A 97 2.89 -4.66 -1.10
N GLN A 98 3.09 -4.93 -2.37
CA GLN A 98 2.55 -6.03 -3.17
C GLN A 98 2.83 -7.42 -2.56
N ALA A 99 2.06 -8.41 -3.01
CA ALA A 99 2.32 -9.82 -2.73
C ALA A 99 3.55 -10.31 -3.51
N LYS A 100 4.24 -11.32 -2.97
CA LYS A 100 5.41 -11.93 -3.62
C LYS A 100 5.32 -13.47 -3.61
N PRO A 101 5.83 -14.16 -4.64
CA PRO A 101 6.34 -13.63 -5.92
C PRO A 101 5.31 -12.83 -6.72
N TRP A 102 5.70 -11.78 -7.44
CA TRP A 102 4.76 -10.79 -7.99
C TRP A 102 3.64 -11.39 -8.84
N VAL A 103 3.97 -12.37 -9.68
CA VAL A 103 2.98 -13.03 -10.54
C VAL A 103 2.14 -13.99 -9.70
N ALA A 104 0.83 -13.73 -9.60
CA ALA A 104 -0.10 -14.54 -8.82
C ALA A 104 -0.07 -16.02 -9.20
N ALA A 105 0.05 -16.33 -10.50
CA ALA A 105 0.16 -17.71 -10.98
C ALA A 105 1.36 -18.46 -10.39
N SER A 106 2.48 -17.78 -10.10
CA SER A 106 3.65 -18.37 -9.44
C SER A 106 3.44 -18.68 -7.96
N GLN A 107 2.42 -18.08 -7.33
CA GLN A 107 1.96 -18.41 -5.98
C GLN A 107 0.93 -19.55 -5.99
N GLY A 108 0.49 -20.03 -7.17
CA GLY A 108 -0.70 -20.89 -7.29
C GLY A 108 -2.00 -20.13 -7.08
N MET A 109 -1.96 -18.80 -7.18
CA MET A 109 -3.10 -17.89 -7.06
C MET A 109 -3.49 -17.33 -8.42
N SER A 110 -4.60 -16.59 -8.47
CA SER A 110 -5.00 -15.79 -9.60
C SER A 110 -5.03 -14.29 -9.24
N PRO A 111 -4.98 -13.38 -10.22
CA PRO A 111 -5.21 -11.95 -9.98
C PRO A 111 -6.63 -11.61 -9.46
N ARG A 112 -7.49 -12.62 -9.23
CA ARG A 112 -8.81 -12.47 -8.60
C ARG A 112 -8.78 -12.76 -7.11
N ASP A 113 -7.70 -13.35 -6.62
CA ASP A 113 -7.47 -13.61 -5.21
C ASP A 113 -6.82 -12.36 -4.58
N ALA A 114 -7.50 -11.75 -3.62
CA ALA A 114 -7.16 -10.40 -3.15
C ALA A 114 -5.80 -10.29 -2.43
N ALA A 115 -5.29 -11.37 -1.84
CA ALA A 115 -4.05 -11.41 -1.07
C ALA A 115 -3.97 -10.35 0.05
N PHE A 116 -4.95 -10.28 0.95
CA PHE A 116 -4.95 -9.27 2.01
C PHE A 116 -3.79 -9.46 3.01
N TYR A 117 -3.12 -8.44 3.52
CA TYR A 117 -3.35 -7.00 3.34
C TYR A 117 -2.29 -6.38 2.43
N THR A 118 -1.84 -7.12 1.42
CA THR A 118 -0.88 -6.58 0.45
C THR A 118 -1.51 -5.42 -0.32
N ASN A 119 -0.66 -4.53 -0.82
CA ASN A 119 -1.05 -3.38 -1.62
C ASN A 119 -2.10 -2.47 -0.93
N SER A 120 -1.97 -2.28 0.39
CA SER A 120 -2.98 -1.64 1.23
C SER A 120 -2.44 -0.47 2.03
N THR A 121 -3.33 0.42 2.44
CA THR A 121 -3.13 1.32 3.59
C THR A 121 -3.61 0.57 4.82
N LEU A 122 -2.81 0.51 5.88
CA LEU A 122 -3.27 0.10 7.20
C LEU A 122 -3.31 1.32 8.12
N ALA A 123 -4.39 1.49 8.87
CA ALA A 123 -4.38 2.33 10.05
C ALA A 123 -4.23 1.48 11.29
N VAL A 124 -3.22 1.78 12.10
CA VAL A 124 -2.91 1.08 13.34
C VAL A 124 -2.91 2.07 14.50
N ASP A 125 -3.30 1.60 15.68
CA ASP A 125 -3.01 2.32 16.91
C ASP A 125 -1.51 2.13 17.24
N PRO A 126 -0.71 3.22 17.24
CA PRO A 126 0.74 3.11 17.46
C PRO A 126 1.10 2.62 18.87
N ARG A 127 0.19 2.73 19.85
CA ARG A 127 0.47 2.29 21.24
C ARG A 127 0.29 0.79 21.42
N THR A 128 -0.62 0.19 20.66
CA THR A 128 -1.01 -1.22 20.83
C THR A 128 -0.65 -2.10 19.64
N GLY A 129 -0.39 -1.51 18.47
CA GLY A 129 -0.21 -2.22 17.21
C GLY A 129 -1.52 -2.71 16.58
N ASN A 130 -2.66 -2.49 17.22
CA ASN A 130 -3.94 -2.99 16.72
C ASN A 130 -4.31 -2.30 15.40
N MET A 131 -4.63 -3.10 14.39
CA MET A 131 -5.17 -2.58 13.13
C MET A 131 -6.61 -2.13 13.34
N VAL A 132 -6.88 -0.85 13.06
CA VAL A 132 -8.19 -0.22 13.21
C VAL A 132 -9.00 -0.36 11.93
N TRP A 133 -8.37 -0.11 10.79
CA TRP A 133 -8.97 -0.32 9.46
C TRP A 133 -7.87 -0.56 8.42
N TYR A 134 -8.26 -1.10 7.27
CA TYR A 134 -7.39 -1.22 6.09
C TYR A 134 -8.12 -0.81 4.81
N PHE A 135 -7.36 -0.32 3.83
CA PHE A 135 -7.85 0.02 2.50
C PHE A 135 -6.92 -0.59 1.45
N GLN A 136 -7.36 -1.62 0.75
CA GLN A 136 -6.59 -2.22 -0.35
C GLN A 136 -6.77 -1.46 -1.66
N HIS A 137 -5.69 -1.03 -2.30
CA HIS A 137 -5.77 -0.18 -3.49
C HIS A 137 -6.15 -1.00 -4.72
N VAL A 138 -5.29 -1.94 -5.10
CA VAL A 138 -5.53 -2.88 -6.21
C VAL A 138 -5.52 -4.31 -5.66
N PRO A 139 -6.70 -4.94 -5.46
CA PRO A 139 -6.80 -6.35 -5.06
C PRO A 139 -6.20 -7.28 -6.11
N GLY A 140 -5.44 -8.29 -5.68
CA GLY A 140 -4.86 -9.29 -6.60
C GLY A 140 -3.84 -8.70 -7.60
N GLU A 141 -3.20 -7.59 -7.23
CA GLU A 141 -2.09 -7.01 -7.98
C GLU A 141 -1.04 -8.09 -8.32
N THR A 142 -0.56 -8.12 -9.56
CA THR A 142 0.21 -9.27 -10.09
C THR A 142 1.43 -8.88 -10.95
N ILE A 143 1.73 -7.59 -11.07
CA ILE A 143 2.77 -7.02 -11.96
C ILE A 143 3.64 -5.97 -11.25
N ASP A 144 3.79 -6.08 -9.93
CA ASP A 144 4.64 -5.23 -9.09
C ASP A 144 4.18 -3.77 -8.99
N MET A 145 2.87 -3.53 -9.10
CA MET A 145 2.25 -2.20 -9.01
C MET A 145 1.87 -1.84 -7.58
N GLU A 146 2.87 -1.81 -6.71
CA GLU A 146 2.66 -1.53 -5.29
C GLU A 146 2.26 -0.08 -5.01
N VAL A 147 1.42 0.09 -4.00
CA VAL A 147 0.98 1.35 -3.43
C VAL A 147 1.42 1.35 -1.97
N GLY A 148 2.71 1.09 -1.73
CA GLY A 148 3.36 1.05 -0.41
C GLY A 148 4.00 2.38 0.03
N PHE A 149 3.82 3.42 -0.78
CA PHE A 149 4.47 4.73 -0.64
C PHE A 149 3.84 5.62 0.44
N GLU A 150 4.26 6.89 0.48
CA GLU A 150 3.96 7.88 1.51
C GLU A 150 2.45 8.06 1.73
N ARG A 151 2.08 8.43 2.96
CA ARG A 151 0.70 8.70 3.40
C ARG A 151 0.53 10.16 3.74
N VAL A 152 0.22 10.98 2.75
CA VAL A 152 0.08 12.42 2.97
C VAL A 152 -1.28 12.71 3.59
N LEU A 153 -1.28 13.29 4.78
CA LEU A 153 -2.50 13.60 5.54
C LEU A 153 -2.90 15.05 5.25
N LEU A 154 -4.13 15.26 4.77
CA LEU A 154 -4.67 16.60 4.51
C LEU A 154 -6.11 16.71 5.00
N ASP A 155 -6.44 17.86 5.57
CA ASP A 155 -7.82 18.27 5.79
C ASP A 155 -8.28 19.17 4.65
N ILE A 156 -9.32 18.74 3.94
CA ILE A 156 -9.93 19.51 2.86
C ILE A 156 -11.41 19.67 3.20
N ASP A 157 -11.88 20.90 3.30
CA ASP A 157 -13.27 21.22 3.71
C ASP A 157 -13.69 20.51 5.00
N HIS A 158 -12.78 20.45 5.98
CA HIS A 158 -12.91 19.74 7.28
C HIS A 158 -13.02 18.20 7.19
N GLU A 159 -12.90 17.62 6.00
CA GLU A 159 -12.84 16.17 5.84
C GLU A 159 -11.41 15.66 6.07
N PRO A 160 -11.23 14.66 6.95
CA PRO A 160 -9.91 14.11 7.20
C PRO A 160 -9.54 13.10 6.11
N LEU A 161 -8.67 13.50 5.18
CA LEU A 161 -8.26 12.71 4.03
C LEU A 161 -6.81 12.23 4.14
N LEU A 162 -6.56 11.07 3.54
CA LEU A 162 -5.22 10.54 3.27
C LEU A 162 -5.05 10.45 1.76
N PHE A 163 -3.90 10.89 1.28
CA PHE A 163 -3.48 10.79 -0.11
C PHE A 163 -2.26 9.90 -0.24
N THR A 164 -2.27 9.04 -1.23
CA THR A 164 -1.10 8.23 -1.61
C THR A 164 -1.11 8.00 -3.11
N ILE A 165 0.07 7.75 -3.67
CA ILE A 165 0.25 7.40 -5.07
C ILE A 165 1.23 6.25 -5.16
N GLY A 166 0.89 5.23 -5.96
CA GLY A 166 1.71 4.05 -6.13
C GLY A 166 2.43 4.02 -7.46
N LYS A 167 3.08 2.88 -7.71
CA LYS A 167 3.60 2.54 -9.03
C LYS A 167 2.49 2.46 -10.08
N ASP A 168 1.25 2.20 -9.64
CA ASP A 168 0.04 2.12 -10.46
C ASP A 168 -0.37 3.44 -11.13
N GLY A 169 0.19 4.58 -10.71
CA GLY A 169 -0.13 5.87 -11.32
C GLY A 169 -1.52 6.41 -10.96
N ILE A 170 -2.06 5.96 -9.83
CA ILE A 170 -3.35 6.43 -9.31
C ILE A 170 -3.09 7.21 -8.02
N LEU A 171 -3.56 8.45 -7.98
CA LEU A 171 -3.70 9.21 -6.74
C LEU A 171 -4.94 8.72 -6.00
N TRP A 172 -4.75 8.04 -4.89
CA TRP A 172 -5.81 7.50 -4.04
C TRP A 172 -6.19 8.49 -2.95
N LYS A 173 -7.49 8.60 -2.68
CA LYS A 173 -8.05 9.49 -1.65
C LYS A 173 -9.06 8.73 -0.76
N PRO A 174 -8.61 7.96 0.24
CA PRO A 174 -9.47 7.48 1.33
C PRO A 174 -9.70 8.53 2.43
N ASN A 175 -10.79 8.38 3.18
CA ASN A 175 -11.01 9.08 4.45
C ASN A 175 -10.13 8.42 5.51
N ARG A 176 -9.23 9.19 6.14
CA ARG A 176 -8.23 8.63 7.05
C ARG A 176 -8.79 8.26 8.43
N ARG A 177 -10.00 8.72 8.78
CA ARG A 177 -10.66 8.30 10.02
C ARG A 177 -11.24 6.89 9.88
N THR A 178 -11.84 6.58 8.73
CA THR A 178 -12.65 5.36 8.54
C THR A 178 -12.06 4.35 7.57
N GLY A 179 -11.07 4.73 6.75
CA GLY A 179 -10.61 3.95 5.62
C GLY A 179 -11.61 3.92 4.45
N GLY A 180 -12.69 4.70 4.50
CA GLY A 180 -13.70 4.74 3.44
C GLY A 180 -13.15 5.33 2.15
N PHE A 181 -13.58 4.80 1.00
CA PHE A 181 -13.24 5.37 -0.31
C PHE A 181 -13.89 6.75 -0.49
N VAL A 182 -13.12 7.75 -0.90
CA VAL A 182 -13.64 9.10 -1.24
C VAL A 182 -13.39 9.44 -2.71
N GLY A 183 -12.31 8.95 -3.30
CA GLY A 183 -12.05 9.12 -4.73
C GLY A 183 -10.69 8.61 -5.16
N LEU A 184 -10.45 8.68 -6.46
CA LEU A 184 -9.15 8.44 -7.08
C LEU A 184 -9.00 9.29 -8.34
N ALA A 185 -7.77 9.47 -8.80
CA ALA A 185 -7.48 10.14 -10.07
C ALA A 185 -6.22 9.56 -10.70
N PRO A 186 -6.23 9.18 -12.00
CA PRO A 186 -5.00 8.89 -12.73
C PRO A 186 -4.12 10.13 -12.82
N THR A 187 -2.83 9.98 -12.56
CA THR A 187 -1.83 11.06 -12.62
C THR A 187 -1.05 11.07 -13.93
N LEU A 188 -0.99 9.91 -14.61
CA LEU A 188 -0.39 9.76 -15.93
C LEU A 188 -1.27 8.96 -16.91
N PRO A 189 -1.00 9.05 -18.22
CA PRO A 189 -1.51 8.08 -19.18
C PRO A 189 -1.01 6.67 -18.83
N GLN A 190 -1.91 5.70 -18.81
CA GLN A 190 -1.62 4.31 -18.43
C GLN A 190 -2.26 3.32 -19.42
N THR A 191 -1.75 2.09 -19.46
CA THR A 191 -2.24 0.99 -20.31
C THR A 191 -2.60 -0.30 -19.54
N MET A 192 -2.38 -0.31 -18.22
CA MET A 192 -2.59 -1.47 -17.35
C MET A 192 -4.06 -1.68 -16.95
N PHE A 193 -4.83 -0.61 -16.76
CA PHE A 193 -6.23 -0.66 -16.38
C PHE A 193 -7.14 -0.45 -17.58
N ALA A 194 -8.04 -1.41 -17.81
CA ALA A 194 -9.11 -1.29 -18.79
C ALA A 194 -10.16 -0.26 -18.35
N GLU A 195 -10.37 -0.12 -17.05
CA GLU A 195 -11.31 0.84 -16.48
C GLU A 195 -10.80 1.39 -15.14
N VAL A 196 -10.97 2.70 -14.97
CA VAL A 196 -10.74 3.43 -13.72
C VAL A 196 -12.00 4.26 -13.46
N ASP A 197 -12.80 3.84 -12.48
CA ASP A 197 -14.01 4.53 -12.04
C ASP A 197 -13.75 5.25 -10.70
N ASP A 198 -13.79 6.58 -10.75
CA ASP A 198 -13.50 7.47 -9.63
C ASP A 198 -14.63 7.56 -8.58
N ARG A 199 -15.80 6.98 -8.87
CA ARG A 199 -16.99 7.00 -7.98
C ARG A 199 -17.11 5.76 -7.13
N VAL A 200 -16.69 4.59 -7.64
CA VAL A 200 -16.95 3.29 -6.99
C VAL A 200 -15.69 2.48 -6.67
N ARG A 201 -14.50 3.11 -6.62
CA ARG A 201 -13.22 2.43 -6.33
C ARG A 201 -12.94 1.28 -7.31
N ARG A 202 -13.43 1.36 -8.55
CA ARG A 202 -13.27 0.26 -9.50
C ARG A 202 -12.06 0.52 -10.38
N VAL A 203 -11.00 -0.24 -10.13
CA VAL A 203 -9.81 -0.28 -10.95
C VAL A 203 -9.67 -1.70 -11.48
N THR A 204 -9.85 -1.87 -12.79
CA THR A 204 -9.85 -3.22 -13.42
C THR A 204 -8.66 -3.34 -14.35
N CYS A 205 -7.74 -4.28 -14.05
CA CYS A 205 -6.63 -4.59 -14.93
C CYS A 205 -7.12 -5.11 -16.28
N ARG A 206 -6.33 -4.85 -17.33
CA ARG A 206 -6.58 -5.36 -18.68
C ARG A 206 -6.62 -6.90 -18.66
N ARG A 207 -7.43 -7.48 -19.55
CA ARG A 207 -7.75 -8.91 -19.51
C ARG A 207 -6.53 -9.82 -19.68
N ASP A 208 -5.59 -9.42 -20.53
CA ASP A 208 -4.33 -10.13 -20.73
C ASP A 208 -3.46 -10.16 -19.46
N ILE A 209 -3.49 -9.12 -18.62
CA ILE A 209 -2.82 -9.12 -17.30
C ILE A 209 -3.51 -10.11 -16.36
N LEU A 210 -4.85 -10.09 -16.33
CA LEU A 210 -5.64 -10.95 -15.44
C LEU A 210 -5.54 -12.43 -15.80
N ASP A 211 -5.37 -12.75 -17.07
CA ASP A 211 -5.33 -14.13 -17.60
C ASP A 211 -3.89 -14.61 -17.90
N ALA A 212 -2.88 -13.80 -17.59
CA ALA A 212 -1.49 -14.11 -17.86
C ALA A 212 -1.03 -15.39 -17.15
N ARG A 213 -0.27 -16.21 -17.88
CA ARG A 213 0.31 -17.47 -17.42
C ARG A 213 1.82 -17.33 -17.28
N ILE A 214 2.42 -18.30 -16.59
CA ILE A 214 3.88 -18.41 -16.51
C ILE A 214 4.44 -18.53 -17.94
N GLY A 215 5.31 -17.59 -18.31
CA GLY A 215 5.91 -17.51 -19.64
C GLY A 215 5.30 -16.46 -20.56
N ASP A 216 4.13 -15.89 -20.23
CA ASP A 216 3.52 -14.82 -21.01
C ASP A 216 4.26 -13.49 -20.81
N LEU A 217 4.38 -12.70 -21.88
CA LEU A 217 4.95 -11.36 -21.82
C LEU A 217 3.84 -10.31 -21.71
N ILE A 218 3.93 -9.49 -20.66
CA ILE A 218 3.04 -8.33 -20.45
C ILE A 218 3.88 -7.05 -20.57
N SER A 219 3.34 -6.05 -21.27
CA SER A 219 3.92 -4.71 -21.31
C SER A 219 2.92 -3.68 -20.78
N PRO A 220 2.92 -3.42 -19.45
CA PRO A 220 2.12 -2.36 -18.86
C PRO A 220 2.86 -1.02 -18.91
N CYS A 221 2.09 0.06 -18.93
CA CYS A 221 2.55 1.41 -18.67
C CYS A 221 1.68 1.98 -17.54
N PRO A 222 2.24 2.49 -16.44
CA PRO A 222 3.67 2.50 -16.09
C PRO A 222 4.28 1.09 -15.98
N GLY A 223 5.61 1.00 -16.10
CA GLY A 223 6.36 -0.25 -15.90
C GLY A 223 6.66 -0.50 -14.42
N ILE A 224 7.41 -1.57 -14.08
CA ILE A 224 7.69 -2.00 -12.68
C ILE A 224 8.30 -0.94 -11.75
N TYR A 225 8.88 0.13 -12.30
CA TYR A 225 9.41 1.25 -11.51
C TYR A 225 8.39 2.37 -11.26
N GLY A 226 7.17 2.24 -11.77
CA GLY A 226 6.09 3.19 -11.59
C GLY A 226 6.27 4.52 -12.33
N GLU A 227 5.43 5.49 -11.98
CA GLU A 227 5.52 6.88 -12.44
C GLU A 227 6.75 7.61 -11.89
N THR A 228 7.25 7.20 -10.72
CA THR A 228 8.20 7.98 -9.93
C THR A 228 9.66 7.86 -10.39
N THR A 229 9.95 7.04 -11.39
CA THR A 229 11.28 7.03 -12.04
C THR A 229 11.30 7.80 -13.37
N GLY A 230 11.42 9.12 -13.28
CA GLY A 230 12.36 9.93 -14.07
C GLY A 230 12.42 9.85 -15.61
N ARG A 231 11.41 9.34 -16.35
CA ARG A 231 11.38 9.49 -17.82
C ARG A 231 10.03 9.96 -18.36
N ARG A 232 10.05 11.11 -19.03
CA ARG A 232 8.90 11.77 -19.67
C ARG A 232 8.30 10.89 -20.80
N PRO A 233 6.99 10.62 -20.80
CA PRO A 233 6.27 10.24 -22.01
C PRO A 233 5.89 11.49 -22.85
N PRO A 234 5.63 11.33 -24.17
CA PRO A 234 5.30 12.45 -25.06
C PRO A 234 3.95 13.09 -24.72
N ALA A 235 3.89 14.41 -24.92
CA ALA A 235 2.77 15.26 -24.52
C ALA A 235 1.45 14.89 -25.22
N VAL A 236 0.45 14.49 -24.43
CA VAL A 236 -0.96 14.43 -24.86
C VAL A 236 -1.64 15.70 -24.38
N ARG A 237 -2.03 16.58 -25.32
CA ARG A 237 -2.91 17.72 -25.03
C ARG A 237 -4.31 17.20 -24.65
N ARG A 238 -4.82 17.55 -23.47
CA ARG A 238 -6.25 17.50 -23.16
C ARG A 238 -6.75 18.83 -22.58
N PRO A 239 -7.93 19.32 -23.01
CA PRO A 239 -8.64 20.43 -22.38
C PRO A 239 -9.41 19.92 -21.15
N GLY A 240 -9.39 20.70 -20.07
CA GLY A 240 -10.03 20.36 -18.79
C GLY A 240 -9.05 20.45 -17.62
N ARG A 241 -8.69 21.69 -17.24
CA ARG A 241 -7.90 21.94 -16.03
C ARG A 241 -8.75 21.70 -14.79
N TRP A 242 -8.29 20.85 -13.90
CA TRP A 242 -8.53 21.02 -12.47
C TRP A 242 -7.72 22.25 -12.04
N SER A 243 -8.39 23.35 -11.70
CA SER A 243 -7.75 24.50 -11.08
C SER A 243 -7.90 24.41 -9.57
N PHE A 244 -6.81 24.17 -8.85
CA PHE A 244 -6.73 24.52 -7.45
C PHE A 244 -6.75 26.05 -7.34
N ARG A 245 -7.91 26.64 -7.02
CA ARG A 245 -7.94 28.03 -6.56
C ARG A 245 -7.60 28.01 -5.06
N CYS A 246 -6.33 28.20 -4.75
CA CYS A 246 -5.93 28.61 -3.42
C CYS A 246 -6.43 30.05 -3.24
N THR A 247 -7.59 30.23 -2.62
CA THR A 247 -8.08 31.56 -2.27
C THR A 247 -7.33 32.00 -1.03
N ALA A 248 -6.09 32.46 -1.21
CA ALA A 248 -5.36 33.12 -0.16
C ALA A 248 -6.14 34.41 0.21
N CYS A 249 -6.59 34.44 1.46
CA CYS A 249 -7.15 35.61 2.09
C CYS A 249 -6.07 36.70 2.13
N ALA A 250 -6.21 37.74 1.30
CA ALA A 250 -5.44 38.96 1.41
C ALA A 250 -6.41 40.11 1.69
N ARG A 251 -6.59 40.41 2.98
CA ARG A 251 -7.07 41.70 3.48
C ARG A 251 -6.26 42.08 4.71
N THR A 252 -5.25 42.90 4.47
CA THR A 252 -4.85 44.03 5.31
C THR A 252 -4.53 45.16 4.35
#